data_AF-A0A960T4E5-F1
#
_entry.id   AF-A0A960T4E5-F1
#
_cell.length_a   1.000
_cell.length_b   1.000
_cell.length_c   1.000
_cell.angle_alpha   90.00
_cell.angle_beta   90.00
_cell.angle_gamma   90.00
#
_symmetry.space_group_name_H-M   'P 1'
#
loop_
_entity.id
_entity.type
_entity.pdbx_description
1 polymer ?
#
loop_
_entity_poly.entity_id
_entity_poly.type
_entity_poly.pdbx_seq_one_letter_code
_entity_poly.pdbx_strand_id
1 'polypeptide(L)' 'MMEELFPWLLVIASLAGNVFVVRKDVRGQWIWTFANLGWIAYDLSIGAYAQAALFTVYLGLCVWGIVSWTRDAKAQAAH' A
#
# COMPACT_ATOMS: atom_id res chain seq x y z
N MET A 1 -18.63 -15.23 9.38
CA MET A 1 -18.27 -14.06 10.22
C MET A 1 -16.76 -13.90 10.38
N MET A 2 -15.96 -14.98 10.48
CA MET A 2 -14.49 -14.89 10.55
C MET A 2 -13.81 -14.60 9.19
N GLU A 3 -14.46 -14.95 8.08
CA GLU A 3 -13.93 -14.72 6.71
C GLU A 3 -13.83 -13.24 6.31
N GLU A 4 -14.64 -12.38 6.94
CA GLU A 4 -14.62 -10.92 6.70
C GLU A 4 -13.48 -10.22 7.45
N LEU A 5 -12.89 -10.85 8.47
CA LEU A 5 -11.92 -10.16 9.33
C LEU A 5 -10.65 -9.77 8.56
N PHE A 6 -10.18 -10.63 7.66
CA PHE A 6 -8.97 -10.39 6.89
C PHE A 6 -9.09 -9.15 5.97
N PRO A 7 -10.10 -9.02 5.08
CA PRO A 7 -10.26 -7.83 4.26
C PRO A 7 -10.49 -6.56 5.11
N TRP A 8 -11.18 -6.64 6.26
CA TRP A 8 -11.30 -5.49 7.16
C TRP A 8 -9.97 -5.06 7.79
N LEU A 9 -9.06 -5.99 8.11
CA LEU A 9 -7.70 -5.64 8.53
C LEU A 9 -6.92 -4.95 7.41
N LEU A 10 -7.09 -5.39 6.16
CA LEU A 10 -6.48 -4.74 5.00
C LEU A 10 -7.05 -3.33 4.77
N VAL A 11 -8.36 -3.13 4.99
CA VAL A 11 -8.99 -1.81 4.96
C VAL A 11 -8.36 -0.89 6.01
N ILE A 12 -8.25 -1.34 7.26
CA ILE A 12 -7.64 -0.56 8.35
C ILE A 12 -6.19 -0.20 8.01
N ALA A 13 -5.40 -1.16 7.51
CA ALA A 13 -4.03 -0.93 7.08
C ALA A 13 -3.95 0.09 5.94
N SER A 14 -4.83 -0.01 4.94
CA SER A 14 -4.88 0.90 3.79
C SER A 14 -5.24 2.34 4.23
N LEU A 15 -6.21 2.49 5.14
CA LEU A 15 -6.58 3.78 5.71
C LEU A 15 -5.44 4.39 6.53
N ALA A 16 -4.78 3.58 7.38
CA ALA A 16 -3.61 4.02 8.13
C ALA A 16 -2.47 4.46 7.21
N GLY A 17 -2.19 3.70 6.14
CA GLY A 17 -1.23 4.08 5.09
C GLY A 17 -1.58 5.41 4.45
N ASN A 18 -2.86 5.65 4.16
CA ASN A 18 -3.31 6.90 3.55
C ASN A 18 -3.08 8.14 4.42
N VAL A 19 -3.18 8.02 5.74
CA VAL A 19 -2.86 9.12 6.67
C VAL A 19 -1.42 9.60 6.50
N PHE A 20 -0.48 8.69 6.24
CA PHE A 20 0.91 9.04 5.95
C PHE A 20 1.12 9.53 4.52
N VAL A 21 0.41 8.96 3.53
CA VAL A 21 0.45 9.40 2.13
C VAL A 21 0.02 10.86 1.99
N VAL A 22 -1.06 11.27 2.68
CA VAL A 22 -1.51 12.68 2.69
C VAL A 22 -0.44 13.63 3.24
N ARG A 23 0.40 13.14 4.17
CA ARG A 23 1.51 13.91 4.75
C ARG A 23 2.80 13.83 3.92
N LYS A 24 2.77 13.23 2.72
CA LYS A 24 3.96 12.92 1.89
C LYS A 24 5.04 12.15 2.65
N ASP A 25 4.63 11.28 3.57
CA ASP A 25 5.54 10.49 4.38
C ASP A 25 5.75 9.09 3.76
N VAL A 26 7.01 8.72 3.55
CA VAL A 26 7.41 7.44 2.94
C VAL A 26 6.89 6.21 3.71
N ARG A 27 6.66 6.34 5.02
CA ARG A 27 6.07 5.27 5.84
C ARG A 27 4.71 4.82 5.32
N GLY A 28 3.95 5.73 4.70
CA GLY A 28 2.67 5.41 4.06
C GLY A 28 2.80 4.45 2.90
N GLN A 29 3.85 4.61 2.09
CA GLN A 29 4.12 3.72 0.95
C GLN A 29 4.54 2.31 1.41
N TRP A 30 5.27 2.21 2.52
CA TRP A 30 5.59 0.93 3.15
C TRP A 30 4.34 0.20 3.66
N ILE A 31 3.43 0.91 4.35
CA ILE A 31 2.17 0.33 4.81
C ILE A 31 1.33 -0.16 3.62
N TRP A 32 1.23 0.67 2.57
CA TRP A 32 0.52 0.30 1.35
C TRP A 32 1.14 -0.90 0.62
N THR A 33 2.46 -1.08 0.69
CA THR A 33 3.14 -2.25 0.11
C THR A 33 2.61 -3.55 0.75
N PHE A 34 2.52 -3.60 2.08
CA PHE A 34 1.98 -4.76 2.78
C PHE A 34 0.47 -4.95 2.54
N ALA A 35 -0.29 -3.86 2.51
CA ALA A 35 -1.72 -3.90 2.22
C ALA A 35 -1.99 -4.45 0.80
N ASN A 36 -1.26 -3.96 -0.21
CA ASN A 36 -1.37 -4.43 -1.60
C ASN A 36 -1.08 -5.93 -1.72
N LEU A 37 -0.04 -6.43 -1.05
CA LEU A 37 0.26 -7.88 -1.03
C LEU A 37 -0.90 -8.69 -0.44
N GLY A 38 -1.49 -8.21 0.65
CA GLY A 38 -2.67 -8.82 1.27
C GLY A 38 -3.88 -8.82 0.33
N TRP A 39 -4.15 -7.69 -0.34
CA TRP A 39 -5.24 -7.58 -1.30
C TRP A 39 -5.04 -8.49 -2.51
N ILE A 40 -3.83 -8.57 -3.07
CA ILE A 40 -3.52 -9.49 -4.17
C ILE A 40 -3.82 -10.94 -3.75
N ALA A 41 -3.35 -11.36 -2.57
CA ALA A 41 -3.58 -12.72 -2.09
C ALA A 41 -5.09 -13.01 -1.87
N TYR A 42 -5.81 -12.06 -1.28
CA TYR A 42 -7.26 -12.15 -1.08
C TYR A 42 -8.01 -12.25 -2.42
N ASP A 43 -7.71 -11.35 -3.35
CA ASP A 43 -8.37 -11.27 -4.65
C ASP A 43 -8.13 -12.52 -5.49
N LEU A 44 -6.92 -13.08 -5.45
CA LEU A 44 -6.62 -14.36 -6.07
C LEU A 44 -7.42 -15.51 -5.45
N SER A 45 -7.64 -15.50 -4.13
CA SER A 45 -8.40 -16.56 -3.44
C SER A 45 -9.89 -16.57 -3.79
N ILE A 46 -10.47 -15.41 -4.15
CA ILE A 46 -11.88 -15.27 -4.54
C ILE A 46 -12.09 -15.20 -6.06
N GLY A 47 -11.03 -15.34 -6.85
CA GLY A 47 -11.08 -15.28 -8.32
C GLY A 47 -11.23 -13.88 -8.92
N ALA A 48 -11.00 -12.82 -8.14
CA ALA A 48 -11.09 -11.42 -8.56
C ALA A 48 -9.81 -10.94 -9.31
N TYR A 49 -9.49 -11.58 -10.45
CA TYR A 49 -8.22 -11.35 -11.15
C TYR A 49 -7.97 -9.90 -11.60
N ALA A 50 -9.01 -9.17 -12.00
CA ALA A 50 -8.87 -7.76 -12.39
C ALA A 50 -8.41 -6.89 -11.20
N GLN A 51 -8.93 -7.17 -10.00
CA GLN A 51 -8.57 -6.46 -8.79
C GLN A 51 -7.15 -6.84 -8.33
N ALA A 52 -6.79 -8.12 -8.41
CA ALA A 52 -5.43 -8.59 -8.16
C ALA A 52 -4.40 -7.91 -9.09
N ALA A 53 -4.72 -7.77 -10.38
CA ALA A 53 -3.87 -7.07 -11.34
C ALA A 53 -3.71 -5.58 -10.99
N LEU A 54 -4.80 -4.91 -10.62
CA LEU A 54 -4.78 -3.52 -10.16
C LEU A 54 -3.86 -3.34 -8.94
N PHE A 55 -4.02 -4.17 -7.91
CA PHE A 55 -3.18 -4.09 -6.71
C PHE A 55 -1.72 -4.45 -6.97
N THR A 56 -1.43 -5.28 -7.97
CA THR A 56 -0.06 -5.55 -8.42
C THR A 56 0.58 -4.30 -9.03
N VAL A 57 -0.17 -3.54 -9.84
CA VAL A 57 0.31 -2.26 -10.39
C VAL A 57 0.53 -1.25 -9.25
N TYR A 58 -0.40 -1.18 -8.30
CA TYR A 58 -0.25 -0.31 -7.12
C TYR A 58 0.94 -0.68 -6.24
N LEU A 59 1.26 -1.97 -6.11
CA LEU A 59 2.47 -2.42 -5.44
C LEU A 59 3.73 -1.85 -6.12
N GLY A 60 3.79 -1.85 -7.46
CA GLY A 60 4.85 -1.20 -8.22
C GLY A 60 4.92 0.31 -7.99
N LEU A 61 3.77 0.98 -7.93
CA LEU A 61 3.70 2.42 -7.62
C LEU A 61 4.17 2.72 -6.19
N CYS A 62 3.92 1.84 -5.22
CA CYS A 62 4.44 2.00 -3.86
C CYS A 62 5.96 1.93 -3.83
N VAL A 63 6.58 1.01 -4.59
CA VAL A 63 8.04 0.94 -4.71
C VAL A 63 8.60 2.25 -5.29
N TRP A 64 7.95 2.79 -6.33
CA TRP A 64 8.34 4.09 -6.88
C TRP A 64 8.13 5.22 -5.84
N GLY A 65 7.02 5.24 -5.13
CA GLY A 65 6.75 6.16 -4.03
C GLY A 65 7.84 6.11 -2.96
N ILE A 66 8.28 4.92 -2.56
CA ILE A 66 9.37 4.71 -1.60
C ILE A 66 10.67 5.35 -2.11
N VAL A 67 11.07 5.06 -3.34
CA VAL A 67 12.32 5.58 -3.92
C VAL A 67 12.27 7.10 -4.08
N SER A 68 11.19 7.63 -4.67
CA SER A 68 11.05 9.06 -4.94
C SER A 68 10.98 9.88 -3.65
N TRP A 69 10.12 9.50 -2.70
CA TRP A 69 9.91 10.30 -1.49
C TRP A 69 11.09 10.19 -0.52
N THR A 70 11.79 9.06 -0.50
CA THR A 70 13.05 8.94 0.28
C THR A 70 14.11 9.90 -0.27
N ARG A 71 14.19 10.08 -1.60
CA ARG A 71 15.12 11.03 -2.21
C ARG A 71 14.75 12.47 -1.87
N ASP A 72 13.46 12.82 -1.97
CA ASP A 72 12.97 14.17 -1.65
C ASP A 72 13.20 14.51 -0.17
N ALA A 73 12.92 13.58 0.75
CA ALA A 73 13.15 13.77 2.18
C ALA A 73 14.64 13.99 2.50
N LYS A 74 15.55 13.25 1.85
CA LYS A 74 17.00 13.46 1.99
C LYS A 74 17.45 14.81 1.45
N ALA A 75 16.91 15.23 0.31
CA ALA A 75 17.24 16.53 -0.29
C ALA A 75 16.80 17.70 0.60
N GLN A 76 15.62 17.60 1.23
CA GLN A 76 15.13 18.61 2.17
C GLN A 76 15.97 18.68 3.46
N ALA A 77 16.48 17.55 3.96
CA ALA A 77 17.30 17.52 5.16
C ALA A 77 18.74 18.02 4.97
N ALA A 78 19.19 18.18 3.71
CA ALA A 78 20.52 18.69 3.37
C ALA A 78 20.58 20.21 3.17
N HIS A 79 19.42 20.87 3.23
CA HIS A 79 19.25 22.33 3.19
C HIS A 79 18.94 22.87 4.60
#